data_AF-A0AAV0JXH1-F1
#
_entry.id   AF-A0AAV0JXH1-F1
#
_cell.length_a   1.000
_cell.length_b   1.000
_cell.length_c   1.000
_cell.angle_alpha   90.00
_cell.angle_beta   90.00
_cell.angle_gamma   90.00
#
_symmetry.space_group_name_H-M   'P 1'
#
loop_
_entity.id
_entity.type
_entity.pdbx_description
1 polymer ?
#
loop_
_entity_poly.entity_id
_entity_poly.type
_entity_poly.pdbx_seq_one_letter_code
_entity_poly.pdbx_strand_id
1 'polypeptide(L)'
;MVSSGSKDSSSSTAAKDGGGSGGKIKGVPTHGGRYVQYNVHGNLFEVSSKYVPPIRPIGRGAYGIVCAAVNSETQEEVAIKKIGNAFDNRIDAKRTLREIKVIAIRDIIRPPKKEAFNDVYIVYELMDTDLHQIIRSGQALTDDHCQYFLYQLLRGLRYVHSANVLHRDLKPSNLLLNANCDLKIGDFGLARTTSETDFMTEYVVTRWYRAPELLLNCSEYTAAIDIWSVGCILGEIMTQEPLFPGKDYVHQLRLITEGTNGARFIFGPLPTTQVWDELCLDSLRVPWRELASFVLIEMKNISYP
;
A
#
# COMPACT_ATOMS: atom_id res chain seq x y z
N MET A 1 43.65 -60.69 -23.52
CA MET A 1 42.77 -61.82 -23.26
C MET A 1 41.68 -61.35 -22.30
N VAL A 2 40.43 -61.34 -22.80
CA VAL A 2 39.13 -61.47 -22.11
C VAL A 2 38.92 -60.71 -20.79
N SER A 3 38.05 -59.68 -20.78
CA SER A 3 36.64 -59.85 -20.37
C SER A 3 35.92 -58.52 -20.07
N SER A 4 34.75 -58.38 -20.70
CA SER A 4 33.45 -57.91 -20.16
C SER A 4 33.32 -56.57 -19.43
N GLY A 5 32.35 -55.76 -19.91
CA GLY A 5 31.50 -54.98 -19.01
C GLY A 5 31.02 -53.64 -19.57
N SER A 6 30.14 -53.66 -20.57
CA SER A 6 29.37 -52.47 -20.98
C SER A 6 28.48 -51.98 -19.83
N LYS A 7 28.59 -50.70 -19.49
CA LYS A 7 27.59 -49.94 -18.73
C LYS A 7 27.16 -48.76 -19.58
N ASP A 8 25.99 -48.90 -20.20
CA ASP A 8 25.20 -47.78 -20.66
C ASP A 8 24.55 -47.12 -19.44
N SER A 9 24.84 -45.85 -19.19
CA SER A 9 24.00 -44.99 -18.34
C SER A 9 23.53 -43.80 -19.17
N SER A 10 22.23 -43.81 -19.42
CA SER A 10 21.46 -42.79 -20.10
C SER A 10 21.19 -41.57 -19.21
N SER A 11 20.95 -40.45 -19.89
CA SER A 11 20.20 -39.26 -19.45
C SER A 11 20.88 -38.30 -18.46
N SER A 12 21.27 -37.13 -18.94
CA SER A 12 20.39 -35.95 -18.96
C SER A 12 21.26 -34.72 -19.25
N THR A 13 21.29 -34.35 -20.52
CA THR A 13 21.80 -33.06 -20.97
C THR A 13 20.98 -31.96 -20.30
N ALA A 14 21.64 -31.19 -19.44
CA ALA A 14 21.06 -30.03 -18.79
C ALA A 14 20.52 -29.06 -19.85
N ALA A 15 19.20 -29.01 -19.96
CA ALA A 15 18.50 -27.98 -20.71
C ALA A 15 18.76 -26.65 -20.01
N LYS A 16 19.45 -25.75 -20.71
CA LYS A 16 19.40 -24.32 -20.42
C LYS A 16 17.97 -23.86 -20.68
N ASP A 17 17.19 -23.65 -19.62
CA ASP A 17 15.94 -22.90 -19.71
C ASP A 17 16.27 -21.42 -19.97
N GLY A 18 16.33 -21.06 -21.24
CA GLY A 18 15.99 -19.73 -21.69
C GLY A 18 14.47 -19.67 -21.89
N GLY A 19 13.79 -18.72 -21.26
CA GLY A 19 12.33 -18.65 -21.43
C GLY A 19 11.56 -17.61 -20.62
N GLY A 20 12.07 -16.38 -20.47
CA GLY A 20 11.23 -15.25 -20.05
C GLY A 20 10.26 -14.83 -21.16
N SER A 21 9.31 -15.70 -21.53
CA SER A 21 8.29 -15.38 -22.52
C SER A 21 7.17 -14.56 -21.87
N GLY A 22 7.09 -13.28 -22.22
CA GLY A 22 5.92 -12.43 -21.95
C GLY A 22 4.73 -12.92 -22.78
N GLY A 23 4.11 -14.02 -22.37
CA GLY A 23 2.88 -14.52 -22.99
C GLY A 23 1.77 -13.49 -22.86
N LYS A 24 1.34 -12.90 -23.98
CA LYS A 24 0.18 -11.99 -24.01
C LYS A 24 -1.03 -12.72 -23.40
N ILE A 25 -1.55 -12.22 -22.28
CA ILE A 25 -2.76 -12.74 -21.64
C ILE A 25 -3.92 -12.59 -22.63
N LYS A 26 -4.43 -13.73 -23.13
CA LYS A 26 -5.55 -13.75 -24.08
C LYS A 26 -6.87 -13.68 -23.33
N GLY A 27 -7.74 -12.78 -23.74
CA GLY A 27 -9.10 -12.65 -23.22
C GLY A 27 -10.10 -13.49 -24.01
N VAL A 28 -11.08 -14.07 -23.33
CA VAL A 28 -12.21 -14.78 -23.92
C VAL A 28 -13.47 -13.91 -23.77
N PRO A 29 -14.13 -13.50 -24.86
CA PRO A 29 -15.38 -12.74 -24.77
C PRO A 29 -16.48 -13.56 -24.07
N THR A 30 -17.19 -12.93 -23.14
CA THR A 30 -18.29 -13.54 -22.39
C THR A 30 -19.55 -12.67 -22.47
N HIS A 31 -20.70 -13.22 -22.07
CA HIS A 31 -21.97 -12.47 -21.95
C HIS A 31 -22.40 -11.69 -23.20
N GLY A 32 -22.23 -12.30 -24.38
CA GLY A 32 -22.54 -11.68 -25.68
C GLY A 32 -21.54 -10.61 -26.11
N GLY A 33 -20.29 -10.68 -25.63
CA GLY A 33 -19.22 -9.73 -25.98
C GLY A 33 -19.20 -8.47 -25.12
N ARG A 34 -20.08 -8.35 -24.13
CA ARG A 34 -20.11 -7.21 -23.19
C ARG A 34 -18.99 -7.25 -22.15
N TYR A 35 -18.45 -8.45 -21.92
CA TYR A 35 -17.37 -8.70 -20.97
C TYR A 35 -16.29 -9.53 -21.65
N VAL A 36 -15.09 -9.48 -21.08
CA VAL A 36 -13.95 -10.29 -21.47
C VAL A 36 -13.34 -10.88 -20.21
N GLN A 37 -13.17 -12.20 -20.21
CA GLN A 37 -12.55 -12.94 -19.13
C GLN A 37 -11.10 -13.28 -19.47
N TYR A 38 -10.19 -12.95 -18.55
CA TYR A 38 -8.77 -13.21 -18.63
C TYR A 38 -8.36 -14.21 -17.57
N ASN A 39 -7.43 -15.11 -17.89
CA ASN A 39 -6.78 -15.96 -16.89
C ASN A 39 -5.47 -15.28 -16.45
N VAL A 40 -5.49 -14.68 -15.27
CA VAL A 40 -4.33 -13.99 -14.69
C VAL A 40 -3.78 -14.84 -13.55
N HIS A 41 -2.64 -15.52 -13.78
CA HIS A 41 -2.01 -16.40 -12.78
C HIS A 41 -2.98 -17.42 -12.14
N GLY A 42 -3.84 -18.04 -12.95
CA GLY A 42 -4.83 -19.02 -12.48
C GLY A 42 -6.11 -18.42 -11.90
N ASN A 43 -6.26 -17.09 -11.90
CA ASN A 43 -7.45 -16.40 -11.42
C ASN A 43 -8.25 -15.84 -12.60
N LEU A 44 -9.54 -16.15 -12.62
CA LEU A 44 -10.47 -15.59 -13.61
C LEU A 44 -10.71 -14.12 -13.30
N PHE A 45 -10.35 -13.26 -14.25
CA PHE A 45 -10.44 -11.81 -14.16
C PHE A 45 -11.36 -11.32 -15.26
N GLU A 46 -12.61 -11.01 -14.92
CA GLU A 46 -13.66 -10.65 -15.88
C GLU A 46 -13.99 -9.17 -15.79
N VAL A 47 -13.82 -8.46 -16.90
CA VAL A 47 -14.03 -7.01 -16.98
C VAL A 47 -14.93 -6.66 -18.17
N SER A 48 -15.55 -5.49 -18.14
CA SER A 48 -16.31 -4.98 -19.29
C SER A 48 -15.40 -4.84 -20.52
N SER A 49 -15.95 -5.08 -21.72
CA SER A 49 -15.20 -5.06 -22.98
C SER A 49 -14.56 -3.71 -23.33
N LYS A 50 -14.92 -2.62 -22.65
CA LYS A 50 -14.22 -1.33 -22.75
C LYS A 50 -12.81 -1.34 -22.14
N TYR A 51 -12.50 -2.27 -21.24
CA TYR A 51 -11.15 -2.42 -20.68
C TYR A 51 -10.34 -3.39 -21.55
N VAL A 52 -9.52 -2.82 -22.42
CA VAL A 52 -8.86 -3.56 -23.50
C VAL A 52 -7.43 -3.98 -23.13
N PRO A 53 -6.89 -5.04 -23.77
CA PRO A 53 -5.49 -5.44 -23.61
C PRO A 53 -4.51 -4.34 -24.05
N PRO A 54 -3.26 -4.34 -23.54
CA PRO A 54 -2.67 -5.38 -22.70
C PRO A 54 -3.15 -5.33 -21.25
N ILE A 55 -3.63 -6.46 -20.73
CA ILE A 55 -3.89 -6.63 -19.30
C ILE A 55 -2.56 -7.01 -18.63
N ARG A 56 -2.05 -6.13 -17.77
CA ARG A 56 -0.76 -6.33 -17.09
C ARG A 56 -0.99 -6.51 -15.59
N PRO A 57 -0.65 -7.65 -14.99
CA PRO A 57 -0.70 -7.81 -13.53
C PRO A 57 0.32 -6.87 -12.89
N ILE A 58 -0.13 -5.97 -12.02
CA ILE A 58 0.73 -4.98 -11.35
C ILE A 58 0.80 -5.16 -9.83
N GLY A 59 -0.14 -5.92 -9.25
CA GLY A 59 -0.15 -6.18 -7.81
C GLY A 59 -0.90 -7.45 -7.46
N ARG A 60 -0.45 -8.10 -6.37
CA ARG A 60 -1.11 -9.26 -5.78
C ARG A 60 -1.08 -9.11 -4.27
N GLY A 61 -2.26 -9.16 -3.65
CA GLY A 61 -2.40 -8.98 -2.21
C GLY A 61 -3.41 -9.96 -1.60
N ALA A 62 -3.63 -9.84 -0.29
CA ALA A 62 -4.56 -10.69 0.45
C ALA A 62 -6.00 -10.66 -0.10
N TYR A 63 -6.40 -9.54 -0.72
CA TYR A 63 -7.76 -9.33 -1.23
C TYR A 63 -7.93 -9.67 -2.71
N GLY A 64 -6.84 -9.96 -3.45
CA GLY A 64 -6.92 -10.36 -4.85
C GLY A 64 -5.81 -9.82 -5.74
N ILE A 65 -6.16 -9.54 -7.00
CA ILE A 65 -5.24 -9.17 -8.08
C ILE A 65 -5.57 -7.78 -8.58
N VAL A 66 -4.53 -6.99 -8.82
CA VAL A 66 -4.61 -5.70 -9.48
C VAL A 66 -3.97 -5.80 -10.85
N CYS A 67 -4.70 -5.41 -11.90
CA CYS A 67 -4.20 -5.35 -13.26
C CYS A 67 -4.29 -3.94 -13.83
N ALA A 68 -3.26 -3.51 -14.55
CA ALA A 68 -3.35 -2.36 -15.44
C ALA A 68 -4.06 -2.74 -16.75
N ALA A 69 -4.88 -1.83 -17.26
CA ALA A 69 -5.58 -1.94 -18.54
C ALA A 69 -5.77 -0.55 -19.16
N VAL A 70 -6.20 -0.49 -20.42
CA VAL A 70 -6.60 0.76 -21.09
C VAL A 70 -8.11 0.81 -21.18
N ASN A 71 -8.73 1.93 -20.80
CA ASN A 71 -10.13 2.18 -21.09
C ASN A 71 -10.24 2.71 -22.53
N SER A 72 -10.88 1.95 -23.43
CA SER A 72 -11.00 2.31 -24.84
C SER A 72 -11.90 3.52 -25.10
N GLU A 73 -12.78 3.89 -24.16
CA GLU A 73 -13.66 5.05 -24.30
C GLU A 73 -12.93 6.36 -24.00
N THR A 74 -12.05 6.35 -22.98
CA THR A 74 -11.31 7.54 -22.53
C THR A 74 -9.85 7.57 -23.01
N GLN A 75 -9.33 6.44 -23.49
CA GLN A 75 -7.93 6.22 -23.83
C GLN A 75 -6.97 6.38 -22.63
N GLU A 76 -7.48 6.35 -21.39
CA GLU A 76 -6.67 6.42 -20.17
C GLU A 76 -6.22 5.02 -19.72
N GLU A 77 -4.99 4.92 -19.21
CA GLU A 77 -4.55 3.75 -18.45
C GLU A 77 -5.16 3.76 -17.04
N VAL A 78 -5.62 2.59 -16.58
CA VAL A 78 -6.31 2.41 -15.31
C VAL A 78 -5.78 1.20 -14.55
N ALA A 79 -5.92 1.22 -13.22
CA ALA A 79 -5.66 0.08 -12.36
C ALA A 79 -6.98 -0.55 -11.91
N ILE A 80 -7.19 -1.83 -12.23
CA ILE A 80 -8.41 -2.57 -11.90
C ILE A 80 -8.09 -3.56 -10.79
N LYS A 81 -8.62 -3.33 -9.59
CA LYS A 81 -8.49 -4.20 -8.42
C LYS A 81 -9.68 -5.15 -8.37
N LYS A 82 -9.43 -6.46 -8.44
CA LYS A 82 -10.41 -7.50 -8.17
C LYS A 82 -10.38 -7.86 -6.68
N ILE A 83 -11.52 -7.69 -6.01
CA ILE A 83 -11.78 -8.18 -4.66
C ILE A 83 -12.64 -9.44 -4.79
N GLY A 84 -12.03 -10.60 -4.53
CA GLY A 84 -12.74 -11.88 -4.62
C GLY A 84 -13.62 -12.13 -3.41
N ASN A 85 -14.77 -12.79 -3.60
CA ASN A 85 -15.67 -13.21 -2.52
C ASN A 85 -16.00 -12.07 -1.53
N ALA A 86 -16.21 -10.86 -2.04
CA ALA A 86 -16.31 -9.65 -1.23
C ALA A 86 -17.49 -9.67 -0.23
N PHE A 87 -18.45 -10.57 -0.42
CA PHE A 87 -19.67 -10.68 0.38
C PHE A 87 -19.71 -11.90 1.31
N ASP A 88 -18.72 -12.80 1.24
CA ASP A 88 -18.68 -14.02 2.08
C ASP A 88 -18.49 -13.68 3.56
N ASN A 89 -17.72 -12.62 3.83
CA ASN A 89 -17.46 -12.14 5.17
C ASN A 89 -17.94 -10.69 5.33
N ARG A 90 -18.78 -10.45 6.34
CA ARG A 90 -19.29 -9.11 6.67
C ARG A 90 -18.16 -8.11 6.98
N ILE A 91 -17.03 -8.57 7.51
CA ILE A 91 -15.85 -7.71 7.74
C ILE A 91 -15.28 -7.23 6.41
N ASP A 92 -15.02 -8.15 5.47
CA ASP A 92 -14.42 -7.81 4.18
C ASP A 92 -15.37 -6.97 3.31
N ALA A 93 -16.68 -7.24 3.36
CA ALA A 93 -17.70 -6.40 2.74
C ALA A 93 -17.67 -4.95 3.27
N LYS A 94 -17.54 -4.77 4.59
CA LYS A 94 -17.39 -3.44 5.21
C LYS A 94 -16.11 -2.75 4.74
N ARG A 95 -15.00 -3.48 4.63
CA ARG A 95 -13.71 -2.95 4.14
C ARG A 95 -13.82 -2.44 2.72
N THR A 96 -14.38 -3.24 1.81
CA THR A 96 -14.64 -2.86 0.42
C THR A 96 -15.52 -1.60 0.32
N LEU A 97 -16.60 -1.53 1.11
CA LEU A 97 -17.48 -0.36 1.11
C LEU A 97 -16.77 0.92 1.60
N ARG A 98 -15.86 0.81 2.56
CA ARG A 98 -15.08 1.96 3.03
C ARG A 98 -14.09 2.45 1.99
N GLU A 99 -13.37 1.52 1.36
CA GLU A 99 -12.48 1.84 0.24
C GLU A 99 -13.25 2.64 -0.84
N ILE A 100 -14.48 2.22 -1.13
CA ILE A 100 -15.35 2.90 -2.10
C ILE A 100 -15.80 4.30 -1.68
N LYS A 101 -15.98 4.55 -0.38
CA LYS A 101 -16.50 5.84 0.12
C LYS A 101 -15.42 6.90 0.31
N VAL A 102 -14.18 6.48 0.57
CA VAL A 102 -13.09 7.40 0.94
C VAL A 102 -12.22 7.77 -0.26
N ILE A 103 -12.05 6.86 -1.22
CA ILE A 103 -11.15 7.04 -2.36
C ILE A 103 -11.91 7.59 -3.57
N ALA A 104 -11.27 8.47 -4.33
CA ALA A 104 -11.75 8.88 -5.66
C ALA A 104 -11.65 7.69 -6.63
N ILE A 105 -12.78 7.02 -6.88
CA ILE A 105 -12.88 5.91 -7.83
C ILE A 105 -13.23 6.45 -9.22
N ARG A 106 -12.64 5.84 -10.26
CA ARG A 106 -12.98 6.13 -11.66
C ARG A 106 -14.21 5.36 -12.11
N ASP A 107 -14.30 4.08 -11.77
CA ASP A 107 -15.43 3.21 -12.12
C ASP A 107 -15.56 2.02 -11.16
N ILE A 108 -16.75 1.41 -11.11
CA ILE A 108 -17.00 0.12 -10.47
C ILE A 108 -17.62 -0.79 -11.51
N ILE A 109 -16.92 -1.88 -11.86
CA ILE A 109 -17.42 -2.79 -12.89
C ILE A 109 -18.57 -3.59 -12.29
N ARG A 110 -19.77 -3.39 -12.85
CA ARG A 110 -20.97 -4.11 -12.44
C ARG A 110 -20.85 -5.59 -12.81
N PRO A 111 -21.31 -6.50 -11.94
CA PRO A 111 -21.31 -7.92 -12.26
C PRO A 111 -22.17 -8.19 -13.50
N PRO A 112 -21.80 -9.17 -14.35
CA PRO A 112 -22.58 -9.51 -15.54
C PRO A 112 -24.01 -9.98 -15.22
N LYS A 113 -24.20 -10.59 -14.05
CA LYS A 113 -25.47 -11.05 -13.49
C LYS A 113 -25.53 -10.70 -12.01
N LYS A 114 -26.69 -10.24 -11.53
CA LYS A 114 -26.88 -9.84 -10.13
C LYS A 114 -26.71 -11.01 -9.16
N GLU A 115 -27.08 -12.21 -9.61
CA GLU A 115 -27.05 -13.46 -8.84
C GLU A 115 -25.64 -14.05 -8.74
N ALA A 116 -24.69 -13.57 -9.55
CA ALA A 116 -23.29 -14.01 -9.57
C ALA A 116 -22.34 -12.94 -9.00
N PHE A 117 -22.86 -12.00 -8.22
CA PHE A 117 -22.09 -10.90 -7.65
C PHE A 117 -21.29 -11.34 -6.43
N ASN A 118 -20.24 -12.14 -6.65
CA ASN A 118 -19.31 -12.56 -5.61
C ASN A 118 -18.02 -11.73 -5.63
N ASP A 119 -17.62 -11.26 -6.82
CA ASP A 119 -16.42 -10.47 -7.04
C ASP A 119 -16.76 -8.99 -7.26
N VAL A 120 -16.00 -8.09 -6.64
CA VAL A 120 -16.09 -6.64 -6.86
C VAL A 120 -14.84 -6.17 -7.59
N TYR A 121 -15.01 -5.43 -8.68
CA TYR A 121 -13.91 -4.84 -9.44
C TYR A 121 -13.98 -3.32 -9.32
N ILE A 122 -12.94 -2.74 -8.74
CA ILE A 122 -12.82 -1.28 -8.56
C ILE A 122 -11.76 -0.76 -9.51
N VAL A 123 -12.07 0.32 -10.22
CA VAL A 123 -11.19 0.95 -11.20
C VAL A 123 -10.65 2.25 -10.62
N TYR A 124 -9.33 2.33 -10.52
CA TYR A 124 -8.57 3.47 -10.07
C TYR A 124 -7.79 4.09 -11.22
N GLU A 125 -7.31 5.31 -11.02
CA GLU A 125 -6.22 5.82 -11.85
C GLU A 125 -4.98 4.92 -11.69
N LEU A 126 -4.23 4.74 -12.77
CA LEU A 126 -2.98 4.01 -12.71
C LEU A 126 -1.89 4.91 -12.12
N MET A 127 -1.18 4.41 -11.12
CA MET A 127 0.02 5.02 -10.57
C MET A 127 1.24 4.20 -11.04
N ASP A 128 2.37 4.86 -11.26
CA ASP A 128 3.55 4.24 -11.87
C ASP A 128 4.28 3.31 -10.91
N THR A 129 4.31 3.66 -9.64
CA THR A 129 5.03 2.91 -8.60
C THR A 129 4.47 3.21 -7.21
N ASP A 130 5.09 2.63 -6.19
CA ASP A 130 4.86 2.96 -4.79
C ASP A 130 6.17 3.45 -4.13
N LEU A 131 6.05 4.13 -3.00
CA LEU A 131 7.19 4.70 -2.30
C LEU A 131 8.16 3.61 -1.80
N HIS A 132 7.68 2.40 -1.51
CA HIS A 132 8.54 1.28 -1.11
C HIS A 132 9.52 0.91 -2.23
N GLN A 133 9.04 0.83 -3.48
CA GLN A 133 9.90 0.57 -4.64
C GLN A 133 10.90 1.70 -4.88
N ILE A 134 10.48 2.96 -4.70
CA ILE A 134 11.38 4.11 -4.85
C ILE A 134 12.52 4.05 -3.83
N ILE A 135 12.23 3.84 -2.55
CA ILE A 135 13.26 3.70 -1.50
C ILE A 135 14.20 2.53 -1.80
N ARG A 136 13.64 1.37 -2.20
CA ARG A 136 14.45 0.18 -2.50
C ARG A 136 15.29 0.26 -3.77
N SER A 137 14.91 1.13 -4.71
CA SER A 137 15.68 1.33 -5.95
C SER A 137 17.06 1.91 -5.70
N GLY A 138 17.30 2.52 -4.52
CA GLY A 138 18.52 3.24 -4.20
C GLY A 138 18.66 4.56 -4.97
N GLN A 139 17.60 5.00 -5.66
CA GLN A 139 17.56 6.32 -6.29
C GLN A 139 17.70 7.39 -5.20
N ALA A 140 18.63 8.31 -5.40
CA ALA A 140 18.82 9.43 -4.48
C ALA A 140 17.57 10.32 -4.45
N LEU A 141 16.98 10.47 -3.27
CA LEU A 141 15.89 11.41 -3.00
C LEU A 141 16.49 12.70 -2.46
N THR A 142 16.18 13.82 -3.10
CA THR A 142 16.60 15.15 -2.64
C THR A 142 15.71 15.60 -1.47
N ASP A 143 16.18 16.57 -0.70
CA ASP A 143 15.37 17.21 0.35
C ASP A 143 14.02 17.71 -0.20
N ASP A 144 13.99 18.22 -1.44
CA ASP A 144 12.76 18.67 -2.12
C ASP A 144 11.79 17.51 -2.38
N HIS A 145 12.27 16.34 -2.81
CA HIS A 145 11.43 15.15 -2.96
C HIS A 145 10.85 14.71 -1.61
N CYS A 146 11.69 14.66 -0.58
CA CYS A 146 11.27 14.31 0.78
C CYS A 146 10.20 15.27 1.32
N GLN A 147 10.42 16.57 1.15
CA GLN A 147 9.46 17.61 1.53
C GLN A 147 8.15 17.47 0.77
N TYR A 148 8.21 17.23 -0.54
CA TYR A 148 7.01 17.12 -1.38
C TYR A 148 6.18 15.87 -1.04
N PHE A 149 6.82 14.73 -0.79
CA PHE A 149 6.12 13.52 -0.36
C PHE A 149 5.49 13.67 1.02
N LEU A 150 6.23 14.22 1.99
CA LEU A 150 5.70 14.46 3.33
C LEU A 150 4.51 15.42 3.31
N TYR A 151 4.63 16.52 2.56
CA TYR A 151 3.55 17.50 2.39
C TYR A 151 2.28 16.86 1.83
N GLN A 152 2.40 16.10 0.74
CA GLN A 152 1.25 15.46 0.11
C GLN A 152 0.61 14.40 1.01
N LEU A 153 1.43 13.62 1.75
CA LEU A 153 0.96 12.63 2.71
C LEU A 153 0.17 13.28 3.85
N LEU A 154 0.70 14.33 4.47
CA LEU A 154 0.01 15.07 5.55
C LEU A 154 -1.26 15.76 5.04
N ARG A 155 -1.22 16.35 3.83
CA ARG A 155 -2.40 16.94 3.19
C ARG A 155 -3.49 15.91 2.94
N GLY A 156 -3.13 14.72 2.45
CA GLY A 156 -4.06 13.61 2.25
C GLY A 156 -4.64 13.10 3.58
N LEU A 157 -3.80 12.94 4.60
CA LEU A 157 -4.25 12.53 5.93
C LEU A 157 -5.19 13.55 6.57
N ARG A 158 -4.94 14.85 6.44
CA ARG A 158 -5.85 15.89 6.93
C ARG A 158 -7.27 15.70 6.36
N TYR A 159 -7.38 15.38 5.08
CA TYR A 159 -8.68 15.08 4.46
C TYR A 159 -9.32 13.82 5.04
N VAL A 160 -8.55 12.72 5.16
CA VAL A 160 -9.03 11.45 5.73
C VAL A 160 -9.51 11.63 7.17
N HIS A 161 -8.72 12.31 8.00
CA HIS A 161 -9.03 12.59 9.41
C HIS A 161 -10.22 13.54 9.56
N SER A 162 -10.40 14.52 8.65
CA SER A 162 -11.57 15.41 8.65
C SER A 162 -12.90 14.67 8.41
N ALA A 163 -12.84 13.48 7.80
CA ALA A 163 -13.99 12.58 7.65
C ALA A 163 -14.15 11.61 8.84
N ASN A 164 -13.44 11.85 9.97
CA ASN A 164 -13.37 10.96 11.14
C ASN A 164 -12.90 9.53 10.80
N VAL A 165 -12.11 9.36 9.74
CA VAL A 165 -11.52 8.08 9.35
C VAL A 165 -10.06 8.05 9.77
N LEU A 166 -9.59 6.93 10.33
CA LEU A 166 -8.20 6.63 10.60
C LEU A 166 -7.70 5.62 9.55
N HIS A 167 -6.50 5.82 8.99
CA HIS A 167 -5.95 4.94 7.96
C HIS A 167 -5.45 3.61 8.54
N ARG A 168 -4.68 3.65 9.64
CA ARG A 168 -4.19 2.53 10.46
C ARG A 168 -3.20 1.56 9.83
N ASP A 169 -3.02 1.60 8.52
CA ASP A 169 -2.03 0.76 7.81
C ASP A 169 -1.15 1.59 6.88
N LEU A 170 -0.74 2.78 7.33
CA LEU A 170 0.20 3.57 6.55
C LEU A 170 1.57 2.89 6.52
N LYS A 171 2.10 2.73 5.32
CA LYS A 171 3.42 2.15 5.02
C LYS A 171 3.82 2.58 3.61
N PRO A 172 5.11 2.54 3.23
CA PRO A 172 5.57 3.03 1.93
C PRO A 172 4.88 2.34 0.74
N SER A 173 4.53 1.05 0.83
CA SER A 173 3.82 0.35 -0.25
C SER A 173 2.34 0.73 -0.40
N ASN A 174 1.78 1.49 0.55
CA ASN A 174 0.44 2.07 0.46
C ASN A 174 0.48 3.54 -0.01
N LEU A 175 1.66 4.07 -0.34
CA LEU A 175 1.83 5.42 -0.88
C LEU A 175 2.21 5.31 -2.36
N LEU A 176 1.24 5.53 -3.23
CA LEU A 176 1.39 5.38 -4.67
C LEU A 176 1.92 6.69 -5.28
N LEU A 177 2.80 6.56 -6.27
CA LEU A 177 3.51 7.66 -6.91
C LEU A 177 3.39 7.58 -8.43
N ASN A 178 3.33 8.74 -9.08
CA ASN A 178 3.46 8.87 -10.54
C ASN A 178 4.78 9.55 -10.93
N ALA A 179 5.06 9.65 -12.22
CA ALA A 179 6.27 10.28 -12.77
C ALA A 179 6.43 11.77 -12.40
N ASN A 180 5.33 12.45 -12.04
CA ASN A 180 5.35 13.84 -11.58
C ASN A 180 5.61 13.96 -10.06
N CYS A 181 5.90 12.85 -9.38
CA CYS A 181 6.04 12.76 -7.93
C CYS A 181 4.73 13.10 -7.16
N ASP A 182 3.57 13.00 -7.82
CA ASP A 182 2.30 13.13 -7.11
C ASP A 182 2.04 11.88 -6.28
N LEU A 183 1.69 12.09 -5.01
CA LEU A 183 1.47 11.04 -4.03
C LEU A 183 -0.02 10.84 -3.75
N LYS A 184 -0.46 9.59 -3.78
CA LYS A 184 -1.80 9.18 -3.36
C LYS A 184 -1.74 8.10 -2.30
N ILE A 185 -2.50 8.31 -1.23
CA ILE A 185 -2.68 7.32 -0.17
C ILE A 185 -3.61 6.23 -0.72
N GLY A 186 -3.16 4.98 -0.68
CA GLY A 186 -3.91 3.81 -1.11
C GLY A 186 -4.17 2.83 0.04
N ASP A 187 -4.96 1.80 -0.25
CA ASP A 187 -5.29 0.69 0.65
C ASP A 187 -5.93 1.07 2.00
N PHE A 188 -7.17 1.55 1.91
CA PHE A 188 -8.03 1.83 3.07
C PHE A 188 -8.71 0.56 3.62
N GLY A 189 -8.24 -0.63 3.27
CA GLY A 189 -8.84 -1.90 3.69
C GLY A 189 -8.83 -2.11 5.21
N LEU A 190 -7.97 -1.38 5.95
CA LEU A 190 -7.94 -1.40 7.41
C LEU A 190 -8.47 -0.11 8.06
N ALA A 191 -8.95 0.84 7.25
CA ALA A 191 -9.42 2.12 7.73
C ALA A 191 -10.70 1.99 8.56
N ARG A 192 -10.83 2.81 9.61
CA ARG A 192 -11.97 2.80 10.53
C ARG A 192 -12.39 4.19 10.95
N THR A 193 -13.68 4.33 11.25
CA THR A 193 -14.15 5.48 12.04
C THR A 193 -13.72 5.31 13.50
N THR A 194 -13.47 6.43 14.17
CA THR A 194 -13.03 6.48 15.59
C THR A 194 -13.96 5.76 16.57
N SER A 195 -15.20 5.45 16.17
CA SER A 195 -16.23 4.79 16.98
C SER A 195 -16.27 3.25 16.90
N GLU A 196 -15.37 2.59 16.15
CA GLU A 196 -15.44 1.13 15.91
C GLU A 196 -14.35 0.30 16.62
N THR A 197 -14.74 -0.48 17.62
CA THR A 197 -13.87 -1.25 18.53
C THR A 197 -13.59 -2.72 18.15
N ASP A 198 -13.92 -3.17 16.92
CA ASP A 198 -13.76 -4.60 16.57
C ASP A 198 -12.28 -5.08 16.63
N PHE A 199 -12.02 -6.20 17.29
CA PHE A 199 -10.68 -6.79 17.43
C PHE A 199 -10.08 -7.22 16.07
N MET A 200 -8.75 -7.15 15.93
CA MET A 200 -8.02 -7.52 14.71
C MET A 200 -7.20 -8.80 14.93
N THR A 201 -7.12 -9.65 13.91
CA THR A 201 -6.20 -10.80 13.86
C THR A 201 -4.77 -10.32 13.60
N GLU A 202 -3.89 -10.54 14.58
CA GLU A 202 -2.57 -9.90 14.74
C GLU A 202 -1.42 -10.41 13.85
N TYR A 203 -1.56 -11.53 13.15
CA TYR A 203 -0.39 -12.39 12.93
C TYR A 203 0.36 -12.29 11.59
N VAL A 204 -0.07 -11.52 10.58
CA VAL A 204 0.53 -11.64 9.23
C VAL A 204 0.70 -10.31 8.45
N VAL A 205 0.93 -9.18 9.13
CA VAL A 205 1.16 -7.88 8.45
C VAL A 205 2.40 -7.17 9.00
N THR A 206 3.14 -6.47 8.13
CA THR A 206 4.30 -5.65 8.50
C THR A 206 3.94 -4.66 9.61
N ARG A 207 4.65 -4.76 10.74
CA ARG A 207 4.36 -3.98 11.97
C ARG A 207 5.24 -2.75 12.16
N TRP A 208 6.21 -2.53 11.27
CA TRP A 208 7.28 -1.54 11.42
C TRP A 208 6.79 -0.09 11.54
N TYR A 209 5.61 0.19 10.99
CA TYR A 209 5.00 1.52 10.97
C TYR A 209 3.86 1.67 11.97
N ARG A 210 3.55 0.64 12.77
CA ARG A 210 2.45 0.69 13.75
C ARG A 210 2.88 1.44 15.00
N ALA A 211 1.97 2.28 15.49
CA ALA A 211 2.14 3.01 16.73
C ALA A 211 2.14 2.06 17.96
N PRO A 212 2.86 2.40 19.05
CA PRO A 212 2.95 1.57 20.26
C PRO A 212 1.59 1.16 20.83
N GLU A 213 0.61 2.06 20.86
CA GLU A 213 -0.75 1.83 21.35
C GLU A 213 -1.52 0.81 20.49
N LEU A 214 -1.22 0.72 19.18
CA LEU A 214 -1.75 -0.34 18.31
C LEU A 214 -1.07 -1.69 18.57
N LEU A 215 0.22 -1.69 18.92
CA LEU A 215 0.98 -2.90 19.27
C LEU A 215 0.60 -3.44 20.66
N LEU A 216 0.21 -2.56 21.58
CA LEU A 216 -0.26 -2.89 22.93
C LEU A 216 -1.77 -3.15 22.99
N ASN A 217 -2.46 -3.07 21.85
CA ASN A 217 -3.88 -3.31 21.72
C ASN A 217 -4.73 -2.43 22.66
N CYS A 218 -4.35 -1.16 22.80
CA CYS A 218 -5.12 -0.16 23.52
C CYS A 218 -6.50 0.00 22.86
N SER A 219 -7.56 0.05 23.67
CA SER A 219 -8.94 0.17 23.19
C SER A 219 -9.25 1.54 22.59
N GLU A 220 -8.49 2.56 22.99
CA GLU A 220 -8.64 3.95 22.55
C GLU A 220 -7.37 4.39 21.84
N TYR A 221 -7.53 4.89 20.63
CA TYR A 221 -6.46 5.48 19.82
C TYR A 221 -7.04 6.58 18.93
N THR A 222 -6.21 7.55 18.56
CA THR A 222 -6.62 8.75 17.83
C THR A 222 -5.94 8.83 16.47
N ALA A 223 -6.10 9.96 15.77
CA ALA A 223 -5.36 10.30 14.56
C ALA A 223 -3.82 10.24 14.74
N ALA A 224 -3.33 10.31 15.99
CA ALA A 224 -1.91 10.23 16.32
C ALA A 224 -1.22 8.95 15.82
N ILE A 225 -1.95 7.82 15.72
CA ILE A 225 -1.38 6.57 15.20
C ILE A 225 -0.91 6.69 13.75
N ASP A 226 -1.62 7.48 12.93
CA ASP A 226 -1.26 7.67 11.53
C ASP A 226 -0.05 8.62 11.44
N ILE A 227 0.05 9.60 12.34
CA ILE A 227 1.20 10.51 12.44
C ILE A 227 2.46 9.75 12.87
N TRP A 228 2.33 8.77 13.77
CA TRP A 228 3.41 7.84 14.08
C TRP A 228 3.92 7.13 12.82
N SER A 229 3.01 6.56 12.03
CA SER A 229 3.37 5.89 10.78
C SER A 229 4.07 6.83 9.80
N VAL A 230 3.60 8.09 9.68
CA VAL A 230 4.25 9.12 8.86
C VAL A 230 5.70 9.33 9.29
N GLY A 231 5.98 9.41 10.59
CA GLY A 231 7.33 9.62 11.08
C GLY A 231 8.26 8.41 10.84
N CYS A 232 7.75 7.18 10.97
CA CYS A 232 8.50 5.99 10.54
C CYS A 232 8.82 6.02 9.04
N ILE A 233 7.86 6.42 8.20
CA ILE A 233 8.02 6.53 6.74
C ILE A 233 9.05 7.62 6.41
N LEU A 234 8.97 8.78 7.04
CA LEU A 234 9.93 9.86 6.86
C LEU A 234 11.35 9.42 7.24
N GLY A 235 11.49 8.74 8.39
CA GLY A 235 12.75 8.13 8.80
C GLY A 235 13.33 7.23 7.72
N GLU A 236 12.50 6.31 7.19
CA GLU A 236 12.92 5.38 6.12
C GLU A 236 13.27 6.07 4.79
N ILE A 237 12.55 7.14 4.41
CA ILE A 237 12.92 7.95 3.24
C ILE A 237 14.32 8.55 3.44
N MET A 238 14.60 9.08 4.63
CA MET A 238 15.86 9.78 4.91
C MET A 238 17.05 8.83 5.06
N THR A 239 16.85 7.67 5.68
CA THR A 239 17.93 6.70 5.94
C THR A 239 18.05 5.63 4.86
N GLN A 240 17.04 5.51 3.98
CA GLN A 240 16.86 4.41 3.03
C GLN A 240 16.73 3.03 3.71
N GLU A 241 16.53 3.00 5.02
CA GLU A 241 16.37 1.78 5.82
C GLU A 241 15.18 1.92 6.78
N PRO A 242 14.37 0.87 6.99
CA PRO A 242 13.24 0.93 7.90
C PRO A 242 13.68 1.35 9.31
N LEU A 243 12.97 2.31 9.92
CA LEU A 243 13.36 2.89 11.20
C LEU A 243 13.29 1.89 12.36
N PHE A 244 12.25 1.04 12.37
CA PHE A 244 12.03 0.04 13.43
C PHE A 244 11.67 -1.34 12.82
N PRO A 245 12.64 -2.11 12.30
CA PRO A 245 12.40 -3.40 11.65
C PRO A 245 12.24 -4.55 12.66
N GLY A 246 11.19 -4.51 13.47
CA GLY A 246 10.92 -5.53 14.48
C GLY A 246 10.55 -6.88 13.88
N LYS A 247 11.18 -7.94 14.40
CA LYS A 247 10.96 -9.35 14.00
C LYS A 247 9.65 -9.90 14.56
N ASP A 248 9.30 -9.49 15.76
CA ASP A 248 8.10 -9.84 16.51
C ASP A 248 7.63 -8.62 17.33
N TYR A 249 6.51 -8.77 18.06
CA TYR A 249 5.92 -7.68 18.84
C TYR A 249 6.85 -7.15 19.94
N VAL A 250 7.52 -8.05 20.66
CA VAL A 250 8.42 -7.68 21.76
C VAL A 250 9.65 -6.97 21.19
N HIS A 251 10.21 -7.49 20.10
CA HIS A 251 11.33 -6.85 19.42
C HIS A 251 10.94 -5.49 18.84
N GLN A 252 9.73 -5.34 18.27
CA GLN A 252 9.25 -4.06 17.77
C GLN A 252 9.17 -3.01 18.88
N LEU A 253 8.53 -3.33 20.01
CA LEU A 253 8.42 -2.42 21.16
C LEU A 253 9.80 -2.08 21.73
N ARG A 254 10.71 -3.06 21.78
CA ARG A 254 12.09 -2.85 22.20
C ARG A 254 12.83 -1.86 21.28
N LEU A 255 12.76 -2.03 19.97
CA LEU A 255 13.36 -1.09 19.03
C LEU A 255 12.77 0.32 19.14
N ILE A 256 11.46 0.42 19.35
CA ILE A 256 10.79 1.71 19.55
C ILE A 256 11.33 2.39 20.81
N THR A 257 11.36 1.68 21.94
CA THR A 257 11.84 2.22 23.22
C THR A 257 13.34 2.55 23.21
N GLU A 258 14.19 1.70 22.63
CA GLU A 258 15.63 1.96 22.51
C GLU A 258 15.91 3.11 21.53
N GLY A 259 15.25 3.11 20.37
CA GLY A 259 15.44 4.10 19.32
C GLY A 259 14.91 5.49 19.70
N THR A 260 13.80 5.59 20.43
CA THR A 260 13.28 6.89 20.92
C THR A 260 14.12 7.48 22.05
N ASN A 261 14.72 6.64 22.89
CA ASN A 261 15.72 7.06 23.88
C ASN A 261 17.03 7.51 23.23
N GLY A 262 17.43 6.90 22.11
CA GLY A 262 18.63 7.23 21.32
C GLY A 262 18.46 8.35 20.28
N ALA A 263 17.22 8.66 19.88
CA ALA A 263 16.88 9.68 18.86
C ALA A 263 17.31 11.11 19.23
N ARG A 264 17.80 11.31 20.45
CA ARG A 264 18.51 12.52 20.89
C ARG A 264 19.70 12.89 19.99
N PHE A 265 20.24 11.94 19.21
CA PHE A 265 21.39 12.13 18.32
C PHE A 265 21.05 12.44 16.86
N ILE A 266 19.85 12.12 16.37
CA ILE A 266 19.53 12.30 14.94
C ILE A 266 18.87 13.67 14.69
N PHE A 267 18.14 14.21 15.67
CA PHE A 267 17.29 15.39 15.48
C PHE A 267 17.42 16.32 16.69
N GLY A 268 17.91 17.54 16.46
CA GLY A 268 18.24 18.54 17.50
C GLY A 268 17.05 19.05 18.33
N PRO A 269 17.18 20.20 19.03
CA PRO A 269 16.14 20.70 19.92
C PRO A 269 14.82 20.99 19.18
N LEU A 270 13.71 20.51 19.76
CA LEU A 270 12.39 20.40 19.15
C LEU A 270 11.54 21.68 19.40
N PRO A 271 10.79 22.22 18.41
CA PRO A 271 9.87 23.35 18.59
C PRO A 271 8.53 22.93 19.25
N THR A 272 7.84 23.83 19.96
CA THR A 272 6.62 23.53 20.76
C THR A 272 5.33 23.35 19.96
N THR A 273 4.33 22.72 20.59
CA THR A 273 2.99 22.24 20.16
C THR A 273 2.06 23.18 19.36
N GLN A 274 2.50 24.38 18.97
CA GLN A 274 1.68 25.40 18.28
C GLN A 274 1.56 25.18 16.75
N VAL A 275 2.23 24.16 16.22
CA VAL A 275 2.49 23.98 14.78
C VAL A 275 1.26 23.52 14.00
N TRP A 276 0.29 22.82 14.61
CA TRP A 276 -0.91 22.36 13.92
C TRP A 276 -1.78 23.49 13.35
N ASP A 277 -1.89 24.61 14.08
CA ASP A 277 -2.69 25.77 13.66
C ASP A 277 -1.97 26.61 12.59
N GLU A 278 -0.63 26.67 12.61
CA GLU A 278 0.18 27.32 11.57
C GLU A 278 0.32 26.46 10.30
N LEU A 279 0.18 25.13 10.44
CA LEU A 279 0.11 24.18 9.33
C LEU A 279 -1.24 24.19 8.59
N CYS A 280 -2.16 25.10 8.93
CA CYS A 280 -3.36 25.35 8.13
C CYS A 280 -2.99 25.85 6.73
N LEU A 281 -2.78 24.85 5.87
CA LEU A 281 -2.40 24.87 4.47
C LEU A 281 -3.11 25.96 3.67
N ASP A 282 -2.40 27.06 3.44
CA ASP A 282 -2.46 27.87 2.23
C ASP A 282 -1.07 28.50 1.99
N SER A 283 -0.35 27.95 1.00
CA SER A 283 1.03 28.27 0.58
C SER A 283 2.17 27.62 1.38
N LEU A 284 3.16 27.10 0.65
CA LEU A 284 4.38 26.35 1.02
C LEU A 284 5.34 27.03 2.04
N ARG A 285 4.85 27.83 2.99
CA ARG A 285 5.69 28.74 3.79
C ARG A 285 6.31 28.14 5.06
N VAL A 286 5.93 26.92 5.47
CA VAL A 286 6.52 26.28 6.66
C VAL A 286 7.84 25.59 6.27
N PRO A 287 8.98 25.94 6.88
CA PRO A 287 10.25 25.26 6.64
C PRO A 287 10.12 23.76 6.89
N TRP A 288 10.57 22.93 5.95
CA TRP A 288 10.41 21.47 6.04
C TRP A 288 11.03 20.88 7.31
N ARG A 289 12.08 21.51 7.84
CA ARG A 289 12.73 21.12 9.10
C ARG A 289 11.78 21.24 10.28
N GLU A 290 10.90 22.23 10.29
CA GLU A 290 9.88 22.42 11.34
C GLU A 290 8.77 21.38 11.20
N LEU A 291 8.32 21.11 9.97
CA LEU A 291 7.36 20.05 9.64
C LEU A 291 7.85 18.65 10.06
N ALA A 292 9.10 18.33 9.72
CA ALA A 292 9.74 17.07 10.11
C ALA A 292 9.91 17.00 11.63
N SER A 293 10.39 18.09 12.26
CA SER A 293 10.52 18.15 13.72
C SER A 293 9.18 17.93 14.42
N PHE A 294 8.11 18.52 13.89
CA PHE A 294 6.76 18.35 14.40
C PHE A 294 6.30 16.89 14.40
N VAL A 295 6.42 16.18 13.26
CA VAL A 295 6.05 14.76 13.17
C VAL A 295 6.83 13.92 14.19
N LEU A 296 8.12 14.23 14.37
CA LEU A 296 8.99 13.54 15.30
C LEU A 296 8.66 13.84 16.78
N ILE A 297 8.16 15.05 17.09
CA ILE A 297 7.65 15.37 18.43
C ILE A 297 6.44 14.53 18.75
N GLU A 298 5.48 14.44 17.82
CA GLU A 298 4.29 13.62 18.03
C GLU A 298 4.67 12.16 18.25
N MET A 299 5.62 11.62 17.47
CA MET A 299 6.15 10.29 17.75
C MET A 299 6.67 10.16 19.18
N LYS A 300 7.44 11.14 19.66
CA LYS A 300 7.94 11.11 21.03
C LYS A 300 6.80 11.17 22.06
N ASN A 301 5.82 12.06 21.88
CA ASN A 301 4.68 12.18 22.79
C ASN A 301 3.83 10.90 22.85
N ILE A 302 3.71 10.19 21.73
CA ILE A 302 3.02 8.88 21.67
C ILE A 302 3.82 7.79 22.40
N SER A 303 5.15 7.87 22.42
CA SER A 303 6.02 6.86 23.04
C SER A 303 6.05 6.91 24.58
N TYR A 304 5.72 8.06 25.17
CA TYR A 304 5.77 8.30 26.61
C TYR A 304 4.41 8.83 27.09
N PRO A 305 3.48 7.97 27.54
CA PRO A 305 2.31 8.43 28.29
C PRO A 305 2.72 9.09 29.63
#